data_AF-A0A815WE14-F1
#
_entry.id   AF-A0A815WE14-F1
#
_cell.length_a   1.000
_cell.length_b   1.000
_cell.length_c   1.000
_cell.angle_alpha   90.00
_cell.angle_beta   90.00
_cell.angle_gamma   90.00
#
_symmetry.space_group_name_H-M   'P 1'
#
loop_
_entity.id
_entity.type
_entity.pdbx_description
1 polymer ?
#
loop_
_entity_poly.entity_id
_entity_poly.type
_entity_poly.pdbx_seq_one_letter_code
_entity_poly.pdbx_strand_id
1 'polypeptide(L)'
;MNQFYDEQEAVDSLNNMFDLMSIERIVNVRHRDELRSKINQVVVKLHNMHNNILDLKVFSNSSNAQFLSSGVTLHDYQTLIDGLTQLFFISNKEQQLQLLTITRAEWGRKKIEYFFNCTEHQAKEAILLRHLYGVLARPMYFSGNKPLSKEIIDQVLELYQDDRISQQSSNKKDKSKVSGEDKIFRFMVPQSSKESKDYLCCF
;
A
#
# COMPACT_ATOMS: atom_id res chain seq x y z
N MET A 1 -45.59 57.26 -53.98
CA MET A 1 -44.34 56.52 -54.25
C MET A 1 -43.72 55.91 -52.98
N ASN A 2 -44.13 56.28 -51.76
CA ASN A 2 -43.58 55.72 -50.51
C ASN A 2 -44.29 54.44 -50.01
N GLN A 3 -45.60 54.27 -50.25
CA GLN A 3 -46.36 53.09 -49.75
C GLN A 3 -45.95 51.76 -50.39
N PHE A 4 -45.41 51.77 -51.61
CA PHE A 4 -45.02 50.55 -52.33
C PHE A 4 -43.67 49.98 -51.86
N TYR A 5 -42.81 50.83 -51.28
CA TYR A 5 -41.54 50.40 -50.70
C TYR A 5 -41.75 49.79 -49.32
N ASP A 6 -42.68 50.34 -48.52
CA ASP A 6 -43.00 49.81 -47.19
C ASP A 6 -43.61 48.39 -47.25
N GLU A 7 -44.46 48.11 -48.26
CA GLU A 7 -45.04 46.77 -48.44
C GLU A 7 -44.00 45.73 -48.88
N GLN A 8 -43.06 46.11 -49.74
CA GLN A 8 -42.00 45.20 -50.19
C GLN A 8 -41.04 44.86 -49.05
N GLU A 9 -40.67 45.84 -48.22
CA GLU A 9 -39.82 45.62 -47.04
C GLU A 9 -40.50 44.72 -46.00
N ALA A 10 -41.83 44.84 -45.85
CA ALA A 10 -42.62 43.96 -44.98
C ALA A 10 -42.67 42.52 -45.50
N VAL A 11 -42.83 42.32 -46.82
CA VAL A 11 -42.80 40.99 -47.45
C VAL A 11 -41.43 40.35 -47.33
N ASP A 12 -40.36 41.10 -47.55
CA ASP A 12 -38.97 40.60 -47.43
C ASP A 12 -38.64 40.25 -45.97
N SER A 13 -39.14 41.02 -45.00
CA SER A 13 -39.01 40.72 -43.57
C SER A 13 -39.75 39.44 -43.17
N LEU A 14 -40.97 39.22 -43.69
CA LEU A 14 -41.72 38.00 -43.44
C LEU A 14 -41.05 36.76 -44.06
N ASN A 15 -40.52 36.88 -45.28
CA ASN A 15 -39.77 35.79 -45.93
C ASN A 15 -38.53 35.40 -45.11
N ASN A 16 -37.75 36.38 -44.65
CA ASN A 16 -36.61 36.13 -43.75
C ASN A 16 -37.02 35.45 -42.43
N MET A 17 -38.16 35.83 -41.86
CA MET A 17 -38.69 35.19 -40.65
C MET A 17 -39.09 33.74 -40.90
N PHE A 18 -39.73 33.43 -42.03
CA PHE A 18 -40.08 32.06 -42.41
C PHE A 18 -38.85 31.18 -42.65
N ASP A 19 -37.80 31.74 -43.25
CA ASP A 19 -36.53 31.04 -43.46
C ASP A 19 -35.83 30.73 -42.14
N LEU A 20 -35.79 31.68 -41.19
CA LEU A 20 -35.23 31.47 -39.86
C LEU A 20 -35.96 30.37 -39.08
N MET A 21 -37.30 30.38 -39.11
CA MET A 21 -38.10 29.32 -38.47
C MET A 21 -37.88 27.95 -39.12
N SER A 22 -37.65 27.91 -40.42
CA SER A 22 -37.37 26.67 -41.16
C SER A 22 -35.99 26.10 -40.79
N ILE A 23 -34.97 26.97 -40.66
CA ILE A 23 -33.62 26.59 -40.23
C ILE A 23 -33.65 26.06 -38.79
N GLU A 24 -34.35 26.72 -37.88
CA GLU A 24 -34.45 26.28 -36.48
C GLU A 24 -35.08 24.89 -36.35
N ARG A 25 -36.12 24.61 -37.14
CA ARG A 25 -36.72 23.26 -37.21
C ARG A 25 -35.71 22.22 -37.70
N ILE A 26 -34.96 22.51 -38.77
CA ILE A 26 -33.96 21.58 -39.32
C ILE A 26 -32.85 21.30 -38.30
N VAL A 27 -32.35 22.33 -37.61
CA VAL A 27 -31.33 22.19 -36.57
C VAL A 27 -31.84 21.32 -35.40
N ASN A 28 -33.07 21.55 -34.96
CA ASN A 28 -33.69 20.76 -33.89
C ASN A 28 -33.90 19.29 -34.27
N VAL A 29 -34.28 18.99 -35.52
CA VAL A 29 -34.37 17.60 -36.01
C VAL A 29 -33.00 16.94 -36.01
N ARG A 30 -31.96 17.61 -36.54
CA ARG A 30 -30.59 17.07 -36.58
C ARG A 30 -30.04 16.77 -35.19
N HIS A 31 -30.26 17.67 -34.23
CA HIS A 31 -29.81 17.46 -32.85
C HIS A 31 -30.51 16.26 -32.19
N ARG A 32 -31.81 16.08 -32.45
CA ARG A 32 -32.57 14.92 -31.96
C ARG A 32 -32.07 13.61 -32.55
N ASP A 33 -31.71 13.59 -33.83
CA ASP A 33 -31.19 12.40 -34.50
C ASP A 33 -29.78 12.03 -34.00
N GLU A 34 -28.93 13.02 -33.72
CA GLU A 34 -27.62 12.79 -33.12
C GLU A 34 -27.74 12.19 -31.70
N LEU A 35 -28.66 12.73 -30.88
CA LEU A 35 -28.95 12.18 -29.55
C LEU A 35 -29.45 10.73 -29.63
N ARG A 36 -30.38 10.44 -30.56
CA ARG A 36 -30.86 9.08 -30.79
C ARG A 36 -29.75 8.12 -31.20
N SER A 37 -28.85 8.55 -32.07
CA SER A 37 -27.68 7.76 -32.47
C SER A 37 -26.77 7.44 -31.28
N LYS A 38 -26.47 8.43 -30.43
CA LYS A 38 -25.67 8.23 -29.21
C LYS A 38 -26.35 7.27 -28.22
N ILE A 39 -27.66 7.39 -28.01
CA ILE A 39 -28.43 6.48 -27.16
C ILE A 39 -28.33 5.05 -27.70
N ASN A 40 -28.53 4.85 -29.00
CA ASN A 40 -28.45 3.53 -29.61
C ASN A 40 -27.05 2.90 -29.48
N GLN A 41 -25.99 3.68 -29.65
CA GLN A 41 -24.62 3.21 -29.44
C GLN A 41 -24.38 2.74 -27.99
N VAL A 42 -24.91 3.47 -27.00
CA VAL A 42 -24.81 3.07 -25.59
C VAL A 42 -25.60 1.79 -25.33
N VAL A 43 -26.80 1.65 -25.89
CA VAL A 43 -27.63 0.44 -25.75
C VAL A 43 -26.90 -0.79 -26.30
N VAL A 44 -26.30 -0.68 -27.49
CA VAL A 44 -25.52 -1.77 -28.09
C VAL A 44 -24.32 -2.14 -27.20
N LYS A 45 -23.60 -1.15 -26.68
CA LYS A 45 -22.48 -1.41 -25.74
C LYS A 45 -22.94 -2.11 -24.47
N LEU A 46 -24.08 -1.71 -23.89
CA LEU A 46 -24.65 -2.35 -22.70
C LEU A 46 -25.07 -3.79 -22.99
N HIS A 47 -25.69 -4.04 -24.14
CA HIS A 47 -26.07 -5.39 -24.54
C HIS A 47 -24.85 -6.31 -24.73
N ASN A 48 -23.77 -5.79 -25.32
CA ASN A 48 -22.53 -6.54 -25.48
C ASN A 48 -21.87 -6.84 -24.12
N MET A 49 -21.86 -5.88 -23.19
CA MET A 49 -21.35 -6.12 -21.83
C MET A 49 -22.19 -7.16 -21.08
N HIS A 50 -23.52 -7.13 -21.21
CA HIS A 50 -24.41 -8.09 -20.58
C HIS A 50 -24.15 -9.52 -21.10
N ASN A 51 -24.01 -9.69 -22.41
CA ASN A 51 -23.70 -10.98 -23.02
C ASN A 51 -22.35 -11.53 -22.55
N ASN A 52 -21.31 -10.69 -22.49
CA ASN A 52 -20.00 -11.10 -21.98
C ASN A 52 -20.05 -11.57 -20.52
N ILE A 53 -20.89 -10.95 -19.67
CA ILE A 53 -21.09 -11.36 -18.27
C ILE A 53 -21.80 -12.72 -18.20
N LEU A 54 -22.80 -12.95 -19.04
CA LEU A 54 -23.51 -14.23 -19.11
C LEU A 54 -22.56 -15.35 -19.52
N ASP A 55 -21.74 -15.13 -20.54
CA ASP A 55 -20.75 -16.11 -21.00
C ASP A 55 -19.75 -16.45 -19.89
N LEU A 56 -19.20 -15.45 -19.19
CA LEU A 56 -18.31 -15.66 -18.03
C LEU A 56 -18.97 -16.48 -16.91
N LYS A 57 -20.28 -16.28 -16.68
CA LYS A 57 -21.03 -17.03 -15.67
C LYS A 57 -21.28 -18.48 -16.08
N VAL A 58 -21.49 -18.73 -17.38
CA VAL A 58 -21.61 -20.09 -17.93
C VAL A 58 -20.29 -20.85 -17.82
N PHE A 59 -19.14 -20.21 -18.14
CA PHE A 59 -17.82 -20.81 -17.94
C PHE A 59 -17.53 -21.14 -16.47
N SER A 60 -17.90 -20.24 -15.56
CA SER A 60 -17.76 -20.47 -14.11
C SER A 60 -18.57 -21.67 -13.61
N ASN A 61 -19.74 -21.94 -14.21
CA ASN A 61 -20.59 -23.06 -13.80
C ASN A 61 -20.17 -24.41 -14.43
N SER A 62 -19.57 -24.40 -15.62
CA SER A 62 -19.09 -25.63 -16.28
C SER A 62 -17.74 -26.12 -15.74
N SER A 63 -17.00 -25.26 -15.02
CA SER A 63 -15.71 -25.59 -14.39
C SER A 63 -15.83 -26.25 -13.01
N ASN A 64 -17.05 -26.45 -12.49
CA ASN A 64 -17.28 -26.90 -11.11
C ASN A 64 -17.43 -28.42 -10.94
N ALA A 65 -17.14 -29.22 -11.98
CA ALA A 65 -17.13 -30.67 -11.86
C ALA A 65 -15.72 -31.22 -12.15
N GLN A 66 -14.75 -30.88 -11.29
CA GLN A 66 -13.52 -31.64 -11.00
C GLN A 66 -12.48 -30.75 -10.29
N PHE A 67 -12.73 -30.36 -9.04
CA PHE A 67 -11.63 -30.16 -8.10
C PHE A 67 -12.13 -30.46 -6.70
N LEU A 68 -11.70 -31.61 -6.18
CA LEU A 68 -11.85 -31.97 -4.78
C LEU A 68 -11.11 -30.93 -3.94
N SER A 69 -11.86 -30.03 -3.31
CA SER A 69 -11.38 -29.30 -2.14
C SER A 69 -12.61 -28.99 -1.30
N SER A 70 -12.68 -29.57 -0.11
CA SER A 70 -13.43 -28.99 1.00
C SER A 70 -12.83 -27.61 1.27
N GLY A 71 -13.26 -26.65 0.44
CA GLY A 71 -12.52 -25.45 0.11
C GLY A 71 -12.95 -24.30 0.97
N VAL A 72 -11.96 -23.64 1.57
CA VAL A 72 -12.10 -22.37 2.28
C VAL A 72 -13.03 -21.46 1.49
N THR A 73 -14.16 -21.11 2.11
CA THR A 73 -15.18 -20.28 1.50
C THR A 73 -14.74 -18.82 1.49
N LEU A 74 -15.34 -18.00 0.64
CA LEU A 74 -15.13 -16.54 0.69
C LEU A 74 -15.45 -15.98 2.08
N HIS A 75 -16.43 -16.55 2.77
CA HIS A 75 -16.79 -16.16 4.13
C HIS A 75 -15.63 -16.39 5.11
N ASP A 76 -14.95 -17.54 5.03
CA ASP A 76 -13.81 -17.86 5.89
C ASP A 76 -12.65 -16.86 5.71
N TYR A 77 -12.39 -16.44 4.46
CA TYR A 77 -11.40 -15.39 4.19
C TYR A 77 -11.79 -14.04 4.80
N GLN A 78 -13.07 -13.67 4.67
CA GLN A 78 -13.59 -12.43 5.24
C GLN A 78 -13.43 -12.43 6.76
N THR A 79 -13.87 -13.51 7.42
CA THR A 79 -13.76 -13.70 8.87
C THR A 79 -12.31 -13.64 9.34
N LEU A 80 -11.38 -14.25 8.59
CA LEU A 80 -9.95 -14.20 8.93
C LEU A 80 -9.39 -12.77 8.86
N ILE A 81 -9.71 -12.04 7.80
CA ILE A 81 -9.25 -10.65 7.60
C ILE A 81 -9.84 -9.72 8.65
N ASP A 82 -11.13 -9.87 8.96
CA ASP A 82 -11.79 -9.10 10.00
C ASP A 82 -11.17 -9.38 11.37
N GLY A 83 -10.89 -10.64 11.67
CA GLY A 83 -10.20 -11.05 12.89
C GLY A 83 -8.78 -10.46 13.01
N LEU A 84 -8.00 -10.46 11.93
CA LEU A 84 -6.67 -9.84 11.90
C LEU A 84 -6.74 -8.33 12.11
N THR A 85 -7.73 -7.68 11.53
CA THR A 85 -7.93 -6.24 11.64
C THR A 85 -8.35 -5.85 13.07
N GLN A 86 -9.26 -6.62 13.67
CA GLN A 86 -9.62 -6.45 15.09
C GLN A 86 -8.41 -6.68 16.00
N LEU A 87 -7.64 -7.74 15.76
CA LEU A 87 -6.44 -8.04 16.53
C LEU A 87 -5.42 -6.89 16.44
N PHE A 88 -5.25 -6.28 15.27
CA PHE A 88 -4.37 -5.14 15.08
C PHE A 88 -4.76 -3.95 15.98
N PHE A 89 -6.05 -3.62 16.09
CA PHE A 89 -6.51 -2.48 16.89
C PHE A 89 -6.36 -2.67 18.40
N ILE A 90 -6.47 -3.91 18.90
CA ILE A 90 -6.29 -4.21 20.34
C ILE A 90 -4.83 -4.47 20.72
N SER A 91 -3.97 -4.69 19.73
CA SER A 91 -2.56 -5.07 19.92
C SER A 91 -1.67 -3.88 20.31
N ASN A 92 -0.55 -4.19 20.95
CA ASN A 92 0.49 -3.18 21.21
C ASN A 92 1.30 -2.85 19.93
N LYS A 93 2.14 -1.81 19.99
CA LYS A 93 2.91 -1.33 18.83
C LYS A 93 3.79 -2.42 18.18
N GLU A 94 4.39 -3.30 18.99
CA GLU A 94 5.28 -4.34 18.50
C GLU A 94 4.52 -5.42 17.75
N GLN A 95 3.40 -5.85 18.32
CA GLN A 95 2.46 -6.81 17.74
C GLN A 95 1.80 -6.24 16.48
N GLN A 96 1.43 -4.96 16.49
CA GLN A 96 0.93 -4.26 15.30
C GLN A 96 1.93 -4.33 14.15
N LEU A 97 3.20 -4.00 14.40
CA LEU A 97 4.26 -4.13 13.39
C LEU A 97 4.41 -5.59 12.91
N GLN A 98 4.37 -6.55 13.83
CA GLN A 98 4.42 -7.97 13.48
C GLN A 98 3.25 -8.38 12.56
N LEU A 99 2.02 -7.96 12.87
CA LEU A 99 0.84 -8.27 12.06
C LEU A 99 0.91 -7.66 10.66
N LEU A 100 1.43 -6.43 10.53
CA LEU A 100 1.60 -5.78 9.22
C LEU A 100 2.55 -6.55 8.29
N THR A 101 3.47 -7.37 8.81
CA THR A 101 4.35 -8.20 7.98
C THR A 101 3.62 -9.35 7.27
N ILE A 102 2.39 -9.68 7.66
CA ILE A 102 1.55 -10.70 6.99
C ILE A 102 1.02 -10.21 5.64
N THR A 103 1.00 -8.90 5.42
CA THR A 103 0.52 -8.31 4.17
C THR A 103 1.25 -8.89 2.94
N ARG A 104 0.60 -8.83 1.79
CA ARG A 104 1.17 -9.32 0.52
C ARG A 104 2.44 -8.52 0.17
N ALA A 105 3.43 -9.22 -0.41
CA ALA A 105 4.75 -8.64 -0.71
C ALA A 105 4.67 -7.47 -1.71
N GLU A 106 3.74 -7.56 -2.66
CA GLU A 106 3.46 -6.55 -3.68
C GLU A 106 2.70 -5.31 -3.16
N TRP A 107 2.25 -5.31 -1.90
CA TRP A 107 1.59 -4.14 -1.33
C TRP A 107 2.62 -3.06 -0.98
N GLY A 108 2.43 -1.88 -1.57
CA GLY A 108 3.17 -0.67 -1.21
C GLY A 108 2.67 -0.05 0.10
N ARG A 109 3.47 0.88 0.64
CA ARG A 109 3.23 1.58 1.91
C ARG A 109 1.81 2.13 2.04
N LYS A 110 1.36 2.94 1.07
CA LYS A 110 0.02 3.56 1.07
C LYS A 110 -1.13 2.56 1.11
N LYS A 111 -0.95 1.38 0.49
CA LYS A 111 -2.00 0.35 0.47
C LYS A 111 -2.13 -0.32 1.83
N ILE A 112 -1.00 -0.59 2.48
CA ILE A 112 -0.96 -1.13 3.85
C ILE A 112 -1.56 -0.12 4.83
N GLU A 113 -1.13 1.14 4.73
CA GLU A 113 -1.63 2.27 5.52
C GLU A 113 -3.15 2.37 5.44
N TYR A 114 -3.70 2.42 4.23
CA TYR A 114 -5.14 2.52 4.01
C TYR A 114 -5.91 1.30 4.54
N PHE A 115 -5.38 0.08 4.34
CA PHE A 115 -6.08 -1.15 4.73
C PHE A 115 -6.12 -1.36 6.24
N PHE A 116 -4.99 -1.15 6.94
CA PHE A 116 -4.90 -1.35 8.40
C PHE A 116 -5.13 -0.06 9.21
N ASN A 117 -5.36 1.08 8.53
CA ASN A 117 -5.46 2.41 9.13
C ASN A 117 -4.28 2.72 10.08
N CYS A 118 -3.07 2.35 9.67
CA CYS A 118 -1.84 2.57 10.43
C CYS A 118 -1.09 3.81 9.92
N THR A 119 0.01 4.19 10.57
CA THR A 119 0.87 5.27 10.06
C THR A 119 1.74 4.80 8.89
N GLU A 120 2.11 5.72 7.97
CA GLU A 120 3.06 5.39 6.88
C GLU A 120 4.39 4.85 7.43
N HIS A 121 4.83 5.36 8.59
CA HIS A 121 6.05 4.89 9.25
C HIS A 121 5.96 3.40 9.63
N GLN A 122 4.86 2.98 10.26
CA GLN A 122 4.65 1.57 10.61
C GLN A 122 4.58 0.68 9.37
N ALA A 123 3.92 1.14 8.30
CA ALA A 123 3.88 0.41 7.04
C ALA A 123 5.28 0.24 6.43
N LYS A 124 6.12 1.30 6.47
CA LYS A 124 7.51 1.25 6.01
C LYS A 124 8.35 0.28 6.84
N GLU A 125 8.27 0.36 8.17
CA GLU A 125 8.99 -0.54 9.08
C GLU A 125 8.58 -1.99 8.86
N ALA A 126 7.28 -2.27 8.73
CA ALA A 126 6.78 -3.63 8.49
C ALA A 126 7.28 -4.22 7.17
N ILE A 127 7.35 -3.42 6.08
CA ILE A 127 7.92 -3.88 4.80
C ILE A 127 9.39 -4.25 4.97
N LEU A 128 10.17 -3.42 5.68
CA LEU A 128 11.59 -3.70 5.95
C LEU A 128 11.76 -4.95 6.82
N LEU A 129 10.99 -5.06 7.90
CA LEU A 129 10.98 -6.23 8.79
C LEU A 129 10.66 -7.50 8.01
N ARG A 130 9.66 -7.46 7.14
CA ARG A 130 9.30 -8.59 6.28
C ARG A 130 10.41 -8.97 5.32
N HIS A 131 11.08 -7.99 4.72
CA HIS A 131 12.19 -8.25 3.79
C HIS A 131 13.40 -8.88 4.50
N LEU A 132 13.68 -8.46 5.75
CA LEU A 132 14.84 -8.93 6.49
C LEU A 132 14.61 -10.27 7.20
N TYR A 133 13.42 -10.48 7.76
CA TYR A 133 13.15 -11.59 8.69
C TYR A 133 11.92 -12.42 8.32
N GLY A 134 11.21 -12.06 7.24
CA GLY A 134 10.05 -12.80 6.75
C GLY A 134 8.71 -12.41 7.38
N VAL A 135 7.70 -13.25 7.14
CA VAL A 135 6.34 -13.05 7.65
C VAL A 135 6.28 -13.36 9.14
N LEU A 136 5.50 -12.57 9.89
CA LEU A 136 5.42 -12.58 11.36
C LEU A 136 6.74 -12.24 12.07
N ALA A 137 7.61 -11.45 11.43
CA ALA A 137 8.81 -10.94 12.04
C ALA A 137 8.52 -9.99 13.22
N ARG A 138 9.25 -10.14 14.32
CA ARG A 138 9.14 -9.24 15.48
C ARG A 138 10.14 -8.09 15.35
N PRO A 139 9.73 -6.85 15.67
CA PRO A 139 10.68 -5.75 15.79
C PRO A 139 11.66 -6.03 16.94
N MET A 140 12.95 -5.98 16.64
CA MET A 140 14.00 -6.03 17.67
C MET A 140 14.18 -4.62 18.24
N TYR A 141 13.65 -4.38 19.43
CA TYR A 141 13.98 -3.20 20.20
C TYR A 141 15.16 -3.50 21.12
N PHE A 142 16.26 -2.81 20.88
CA PHE A 142 17.36 -2.76 21.84
C PHE A 142 16.97 -1.79 22.94
N SER A 143 16.54 -2.30 24.10
CA SER A 143 16.36 -1.47 25.29
C SER A 143 17.73 -0.97 25.77
N GLY A 144 18.04 0.29 25.46
CA GLY A 144 19.26 0.98 25.90
C GLY A 144 20.53 0.67 25.12
N ASN A 145 20.75 -0.58 24.70
CA ASN A 145 22.05 -1.02 24.22
C ASN A 145 22.03 -1.48 22.77
N LYS A 146 22.52 -0.64 21.84
CA LYS A 146 22.76 -1.08 20.46
C LYS A 146 23.86 -2.14 20.43
N PRO A 147 23.68 -3.22 19.66
CA PRO A 147 24.74 -4.18 19.43
C PRO A 147 25.86 -3.48 18.68
N LEU A 148 27.09 -3.71 19.12
CA LEU A 148 28.26 -3.16 18.47
C LEU A 148 28.46 -3.79 17.09
N SER A 149 28.99 -3.00 16.16
CA SER A 149 29.41 -3.55 14.88
C SER A 149 30.55 -4.54 15.10
N LYS A 150 30.65 -5.55 14.23
CA LYS A 150 31.65 -6.60 14.37
C LYS A 150 33.07 -6.03 14.34
N GLU A 151 33.29 -4.97 13.57
CA GLU A 151 34.57 -4.27 13.48
C GLU A 151 34.98 -3.65 14.83
N ILE A 152 34.03 -3.10 15.58
CA ILE A 152 34.30 -2.54 16.91
C ILE A 152 34.58 -3.67 17.91
N ILE A 153 33.86 -4.78 17.81
CA ILE A 153 34.10 -5.96 18.65
C ILE A 153 35.50 -6.50 18.39
N ASP A 154 35.91 -6.63 17.13
CA ASP A 154 37.23 -7.12 16.75
C ASP A 154 38.35 -6.19 17.25
N GLN A 155 38.16 -4.86 17.16
CA GLN A 155 39.10 -3.86 17.73
C GLN A 155 39.21 -3.96 19.25
N VAL A 156 38.09 -4.15 19.95
CA VAL A 156 38.09 -4.34 21.41
C VAL A 156 38.76 -5.67 21.77
N LEU A 157 38.51 -6.75 21.03
CA LEU A 157 39.17 -8.03 21.26
C LEU A 157 40.68 -7.94 21.04
N GLU A 158 41.13 -7.28 19.98
CA GLU A 158 42.55 -7.02 19.70
C GLU A 158 43.21 -6.23 20.85
N LEU A 159 42.54 -5.19 21.35
CA LEU A 159 43.01 -4.40 22.50
C LEU A 159 43.19 -5.26 23.77
N TYR A 160 42.30 -6.21 24.01
CA TYR A 160 42.34 -7.09 25.18
C TYR A 160 43.30 -8.27 25.03
N GLN A 161 43.62 -8.68 23.80
CA GLN A 161 44.63 -9.71 23.52
C GLN A 161 46.06 -9.19 23.64
N ASP A 162 46.28 -7.87 23.59
CA ASP A 162 47.59 -7.28 23.88
C ASP A 162 47.87 -7.23 25.40
N ASP A 163 48.64 -8.21 25.88
CA ASP A 163 49.07 -8.34 27.26
C ASP A 163 49.81 -7.10 27.80
N ARG A 164 50.43 -6.29 26.92
CA ARG A 164 51.14 -5.07 27.32
C ARG A 164 50.18 -4.00 27.82
N ILE A 165 49.01 -3.89 27.18
CA ILE A 165 47.95 -2.95 27.54
C ILE A 165 47.19 -3.48 28.77
N SER A 166 46.99 -4.80 28.84
CA SER A 166 46.36 -5.51 29.96
C SER A 166 47.06 -5.25 31.30
N GLN A 167 48.39 -5.17 31.32
CA GLN A 167 49.17 -4.89 32.53
C GLN A 167 49.18 -3.41 32.95
N GLN A 168 49.13 -2.47 32.00
CA GLN A 168 49.21 -1.02 32.31
C GLN A 168 47.86 -0.40 32.71
N SER A 169 46.76 -1.14 32.62
CA SER A 169 45.41 -0.58 32.66
C SER A 169 44.44 -1.31 33.59
N SER A 170 44.90 -1.70 34.79
CA SER A 170 44.09 -2.44 35.78
C SER A 170 42.70 -1.85 36.08
N ASN A 171 42.49 -0.54 35.85
CA ASN A 171 41.20 0.15 36.05
C ASN A 171 40.66 0.90 34.81
N LYS A 172 41.27 0.76 33.61
CA LYS A 172 40.80 1.43 32.38
C LYS A 172 40.14 0.49 31.36
N LYS A 173 40.09 -0.80 31.63
CA LYS A 173 39.52 -1.81 30.72
C LYS A 173 38.06 -1.53 30.34
N ASP A 174 37.27 -0.92 31.22
CA ASP A 174 35.85 -0.65 30.94
C ASP A 174 35.61 0.57 30.02
N LYS A 175 36.66 1.28 29.57
CA LYS A 175 36.54 2.50 28.75
C LYS A 175 37.45 2.42 27.53
N SER A 176 36.85 2.31 26.34
CA SER A 176 37.61 2.46 25.09
C SER A 176 37.05 3.62 24.26
N LYS A 177 37.97 4.35 23.60
CA LYS A 177 37.62 5.45 22.71
C LYS A 177 37.28 4.90 21.34
N VAL A 178 36.00 4.98 20.97
CA VAL A 178 35.55 4.63 19.62
C VAL A 178 35.05 5.90 18.95
N SER A 179 35.70 6.29 17.85
CA SER A 179 35.40 7.52 17.10
C SER A 179 35.54 8.83 17.89
N GLY A 180 36.45 8.89 18.86
CA GLY A 180 36.73 10.10 19.66
C GLY A 180 35.84 10.28 20.89
N GLU A 181 34.85 9.43 21.10
CA GLU A 181 33.98 9.42 22.28
C GLU A 181 34.37 8.29 23.24
N ASP A 182 34.36 8.58 24.55
CA ASP A 182 34.59 7.57 25.59
C ASP A 182 33.33 6.70 25.74
N LYS A 183 33.42 5.43 25.36
CA LYS A 183 32.31 4.47 25.54
C LYS A 183 32.63 3.48 26.64
N ILE A 184 31.62 3.17 27.46
CA ILE A 184 31.72 2.18 28.53
C ILE A 184 31.23 0.84 27.99
N PHE A 185 32.05 -0.20 28.15
CA PHE A 185 31.74 -1.55 27.68
C PHE A 185 31.44 -2.45 28.86
N ARG A 186 30.31 -3.15 28.82
CA ARG A 186 29.96 -4.16 29.83
C ARG A 186 29.56 -5.45 29.14
N PHE A 187 30.23 -6.54 29.50
CA PHE A 187 29.84 -7.89 29.06
C PHE A 187 28.55 -8.28 29.78
N MET A 188 27.51 -8.62 29.01
CA MET A 188 26.28 -9.18 29.57
C MET A 188 26.13 -10.62 29.10
N VAL A 189 25.95 -11.53 30.07
CA VAL A 189 25.51 -12.89 29.79
C VAL A 189 24.00 -12.86 29.56
N PRO A 190 23.48 -13.26 28.38
CA PRO A 190 22.05 -13.20 28.11
C PRO A 190 21.29 -14.17 29.04
N GLN A 191 20.26 -13.66 29.72
CA GLN A 191 19.31 -14.53 30.42
C GLN A 191 18.37 -15.20 29.41
N SER A 192 18.68 -16.45 29.09
CA SER A 192 17.83 -17.48 28.49
C SER A 192 16.96 -17.11 27.29
N SER A 193 17.40 -17.49 26.09
CA SER A 193 16.75 -18.58 25.33
C SER A 193 17.61 -18.96 24.11
N LYS A 194 18.18 -20.17 24.17
CA LYS A 194 18.74 -20.96 23.06
C LYS A 194 19.36 -20.19 21.88
N GLU A 195 20.48 -19.53 22.14
CA GLU A 195 21.64 -19.40 21.25
C GLU A 195 22.66 -18.51 21.98
N SER A 196 23.58 -19.15 22.69
CA SER A 196 24.70 -18.45 23.35
C SER A 196 25.65 -17.91 22.30
N LYS A 197 25.42 -16.66 21.90
CA LYS A 197 26.46 -15.79 21.37
C LYS A 197 26.67 -14.69 22.40
N ASP A 198 27.90 -14.52 22.84
CA ASP A 198 28.27 -13.41 23.71
C ASP A 198 28.16 -12.11 22.90
N TYR A 199 27.40 -11.14 23.41
CA TYR A 199 27.22 -9.84 22.75
C TYR A 199 27.88 -8.75 23.58
N LEU A 200 28.68 -7.92 22.90
CA LEU A 200 29.24 -6.68 23.42
C LEU A 200 28.25 -5.54 23.14
N CYS A 201 27.90 -4.81 24.19
CA CYS A 201 26.91 -3.74 24.17
C CYS A 201 27.56 -2.43 24.67
N CYS A 202 27.29 -1.32 23.99
CA CYS A 202 27.63 0.03 24.47
C CYS A 202 26.41 0.66 25.16
N PHE A 203 26.67 1.36 26.26
CA PHE A 203 25.75 2.28 26.93
C PHE A 203 25.99 3.72 26.47
#